data_AF-A0A519QRI2-F1
#
_entry.id   AF-A0A519QRI2-F1
#
_cell.length_a   1.000
_cell.length_b   1.000
_cell.length_c   1.000
_cell.angle_alpha   90.00
_cell.angle_beta   90.00
_cell.angle_gamma   90.00
#
_symmetry.space_group_name_H-M   'P 1'
#
loop_
_entity.id
_entity.type
_entity.pdbx_description
1 polymer ?
#
loop_
_entity_poly.entity_id
_entity_poly.type
_entity_poly.pdbx_seq_one_letter_code
_entity_poly.pdbx_strand_id
1 'polypeptide(L)' 'MPLFTITPSDTDHAPVEVSSPDAAAVLHTIARLNCGEAEVLEDGIYVFSVRLDNNGLWHIHQRSEADAEPIPVYG' A
#
# COMPACT_ATOMS: atom_id res chain seq x y z
N MET A 1 -16.40 -7.47 1.26
CA MET A 1 -15.05 -8.06 1.20
C MET A 1 -14.15 -6.88 0.86
N PRO A 2 -13.16 -6.55 1.71
CA PRO A 2 -12.41 -5.31 1.54
C PRO A 2 -11.65 -5.34 0.22
N LEU A 3 -11.57 -4.17 -0.42
CA LEU A 3 -10.83 -3.98 -1.65
C LEU A 3 -9.55 -3.22 -1.34
N PHE A 4 -8.41 -3.84 -1.56
CA PHE A 4 -7.11 -3.21 -1.38
C PHE A 4 -6.56 -2.73 -2.72
N THR A 5 -6.09 -1.49 -2.77
CA THR A 5 -5.31 -0.95 -3.89
C THR A 5 -3.86 -0.84 -3.47
N ILE A 6 -2.98 -1.53 -4.20
CA ILE A 6 -1.53 -1.52 -3.98
C ILE A 6 -0.91 -0.64 -5.05
N THR A 7 -0.32 0.47 -4.63
CA THR A 7 0.35 1.42 -5.52
C THR A 7 1.85 1.35 -5.27
N PRO A 8 2.62 0.65 -6.13
CA PRO A 8 4.07 0.60 -5.97
C PRO A 8 4.68 1.96 -6.30
N SER A 9 5.58 2.44 -5.44
CA SER A 9 6.16 3.79 -5.55
C SER A 9 7.53 3.80 -6.25
N ASP A 10 8.24 2.67 -6.22
CA ASP A 10 9.61 2.55 -6.73
C ASP A 10 9.70 1.88 -8.12
N THR A 11 8.56 1.58 -8.74
CA THR A 11 8.50 0.87 -10.03
C THR A 11 7.45 1.47 -10.94
N ASP A 12 7.60 1.34 -12.27
CA ASP A 12 6.58 1.67 -13.27
C ASP A 12 5.37 0.70 -13.30
N HIS A 13 5.23 -0.16 -12.29
CA HIS A 13 4.07 -1.04 -12.19
C HIS A 13 2.80 -0.21 -11.97
N ALA A 14 1.76 -0.52 -12.75
CA ALA A 14 0.44 0.04 -12.52
C ALA A 14 -0.09 -0.39 -11.13
N PRO A 15 -0.95 0.43 -10.49
CA PRO A 15 -1.62 0.03 -9.27
C PRO A 15 -2.38 -1.29 -9.46
N VAL A 16 -2.37 -2.13 -8.42
CA VAL A 16 -3.02 -3.45 -8.43
C VAL A 16 -4.12 -3.50 -7.39
N GLU A 17 -5.31 -3.94 -7.80
CA GLU A 17 -6.44 -4.14 -6.91
C GLU A 17 -6.53 -5.60 -6.45
N VAL A 18 -6.72 -5.81 -5.15
CA VAL A 18 -6.80 -7.11 -4.50
C VAL A 18 -8.05 -7.13 -3.63
N SER A 19 -9.06 -7.90 -4.02
CA SER A 19 -10.22 -8.17 -3.16
C SER A 19 -9.96 -9.43 -2.34
N SER A 20 -9.69 -9.26 -1.04
CA SER A 20 -9.31 -10.33 -0.12
C SER A 20 -9.84 -10.02 1.27
N PRO A 21 -10.27 -11.00 2.09
CA PRO A 21 -10.57 -10.77 3.49
C PRO A 21 -9.30 -10.83 4.36
N ASP A 22 -8.17 -11.21 3.78
CA ASP A 22 -6.90 -11.44 4.45
C ASP A 22 -5.82 -10.49 3.92
N ALA A 23 -5.23 -9.72 4.85
CA ALA A 23 -4.14 -8.79 4.60
C ALA A 23 -2.85 -9.50 4.14
N ALA A 24 -2.68 -10.80 4.41
CA ALA A 24 -1.55 -11.57 3.90
C ALA A 24 -1.54 -11.63 2.36
N ALA A 25 -2.72 -11.58 1.72
CA ALA A 25 -2.83 -11.53 0.26
C ALA A 25 -2.21 -10.25 -0.33
N VAL A 26 -2.30 -9.13 0.40
CA VAL A 26 -1.70 -7.85 0.01
C VAL A 26 -0.18 -7.97 0.03
N LEU A 27 0.40 -8.47 1.13
CA LEU A 27 1.85 -8.65 1.26
C LEU A 27 2.41 -9.63 0.21
N HIS A 28 1.70 -10.73 -0.04
CA HIS A 28 2.07 -11.67 -1.12
C HIS A 28 2.06 -11.01 -2.50
N THR A 29 1.11 -10.12 -2.75
CA THR A 29 1.02 -9.40 -4.03
C THR A 29 2.19 -8.43 -4.18
N ILE A 30 2.53 -7.68 -3.13
CA ILE A 30 3.70 -6.78 -3.11
C ILE A 30 4.99 -7.56 -3.40
N ALA A 31 5.18 -8.71 -2.74
CA ALA A 31 6.34 -9.56 -3.00
C ALA A 31 6.39 -10.08 -4.45
N ARG A 32 5.25 -10.38 -5.06
CA ARG A 32 5.17 -10.81 -6.48
C ARG A 32 5.42 -9.69 -7.47
N LEU A 33 5.07 -8.45 -7.13
CA LEU A 33 5.36 -7.27 -7.93
C LEU A 33 6.84 -6.91 -7.92
N ASN A 34 7.63 -7.51 -7.01
CA ASN A 34 9.06 -7.25 -6.87
C ASN A 34 9.37 -5.76 -6.70
N CYS A 35 8.45 -5.01 -6.09
CA CYS A 35 8.66 -3.61 -5.73
C CYS A 35 9.31 -3.52 -4.36
N GLY A 36 10.22 -2.56 -4.17
CA GLY A 36 10.85 -2.29 -2.88
C GLY A 36 10.01 -1.38 -1.99
N GLU A 37 9.03 -0.67 -2.55
CA GLU A 37 8.16 0.26 -1.83
C GLU A 37 6.75 0.27 -2.44
N ALA A 38 5.73 0.23 -1.58
CA ALA A 38 4.34 0.31 -2.01
C ALA A 38 3.45 0.94 -0.93
N GLU A 39 2.48 1.72 -1.38
CA GLU A 39 1.37 2.22 -0.57
C GLU A 39 0.15 1.30 -0.72
N VAL A 40 -0.55 1.06 0.38
CA VAL A 40 -1.75 0.23 0.42
C VAL A 40 -2.92 1.06 0.89
N LEU A 41 -3.96 1.09 0.06
CA LEU A 41 -5.24 1.70 0.36
C LEU A 41 -6.29 0.59 0.52
N GLU A 42 -7.23 0.75 1.43
CA GLU A 42 -8.44 -0.08 1.57
C GLU A 42 -9.64 0.80 1.22
N ASP A 43 -10.42 0.41 0.21
CA ASP A 43 -11.58 1.17 -0.28
C ASP A 43 -11.26 2.66 -0.57
N GLY A 44 -10.05 2.92 -1.07
CA GLY A 44 -9.54 4.25 -1.38
C GLY A 44 -8.99 5.04 -0.19
N ILE A 45 -8.96 4.46 1.01
CA ILE A 45 -8.42 5.06 2.23
C ILE A 45 -7.03 4.47 2.50
N TYR A 46 -6.02 5.31 2.70
CA TYR A 46 -4.69 4.85 3.08
C TYR A 46 -4.73 4.04 4.39
N VAL A 47 -4.10 2.86 4.41
CA VAL A 47 -3.99 2.02 5.61
C VAL A 47 -2.55 1.96 6.09
N PHE A 48 -1.63 1.59 5.20
CA PHE A 48 -0.20 1.48 5.51
C PHE A 48 0.63 1.57 4.23
N SER A 49 1.94 1.78 4.41
CA SER A 49 2.94 1.60 3.36
C SER A 49 3.98 0.58 3.81
N VAL A 50 4.63 -0.04 2.83
CA VAL A 50 5.71 -1.00 3.08
C VAL A 50 6.95 -0.59 2.31
N ARG A 51 8.10 -0.87 2.92
CA ARG A 51 9.40 -0.63 2.32
C ARG A 51 10.37 -1.75 2.67
N LEU A 52 11.07 -2.26 1.67
CA LEU A 52 12.17 -3.22 1.82
C LEU A 52 13.48 -2.43 2.00
N ASP A 53 14.23 -2.73 3.05
CA ASP A 53 15.55 -2.14 3.26
C ASP A 53 16.68 -2.94 2.58
N ASN A 54 17.90 -2.41 2.63
CA ASN A 54 19.10 -3.02 2.05
C ASN A 54 19.53 -4.33 2.75
N ASN A 55 18.93 -4.66 3.90
CA ASN A 55 19.18 -5.91 4.64
C ASN A 55 18.12 -6.98 4.31
N GLY A 56 17.16 -6.67 3.43
CA GLY A 56 16.06 -7.59 3.08
C GLY A 56 14.96 -7.64 4.12
N LEU A 57 14.86 -6.63 5.01
CA LEU A 57 13.78 -6.53 5.99
C LEU A 57 12.66 -5.63 5.49
N TRP A 58 11.43 -6.11 5.62
CA TRP A 58 10.23 -5.32 5.35
C TRP A 58 9.89 -4.45 6.55
N HIS A 59 9.78 -3.15 6.31
CA HIS A 59 9.29 -2.16 7.24
C HIS A 59 7.85 -1.81 6.87
N ILE A 60 6.93 -1.89 7.83
CA ILE A 60 5.52 -1.54 7.64
C ILE A 60 5.27 -0.25 8.42
N HIS A 61 4.84 0.79 7.73
CA HIS A 61 4.57 2.10 8.29
C HIS A 61 3.07 2.39 8.22
N GLN A 62 2.49 2.80 9.34
CA GLN A 62 1.14 3.32 9.40
C GLN A 62 1.24 4.81 9.74
N ARG A 63 0.62 5.67 8.94
CA ARG A 63 0.47 7.09 9.28
C ARG A 63 -0.53 7.20 10.43
N SER A 64 -0.20 7.98 11.44
CA SER A 64 -1.20 8.37 12.45
C SER A 64 -2.19 9.32 11.78
N GLU A 65 -3.45 9.24 12.14
CA GLU A 65 -4.56 10.06 11.58
C GLU A 65 -4.26 11.58 11.56
N ALA A 66 -3.34 12.04 12.40
CA ALA A 66 -2.86 13.43 12.46
C ALA A 66 -1.98 13.89 11.28
N ASP A 67 -1.55 13.00 10.38
CA ASP A 67 -0.70 13.30 9.21
C ASP A 67 -1.44 13.16 7.87
N ALA A 68 -2.73 12.80 7.90
CA ALA A 68 -3.57 12.76 6.71
C ALA A 68 -3.97 14.19 6.33
N GLU A 69 -3.21 14.87 5.47
CA GLU A 69 -3.68 16.12 4.88
C GLU A 69 -5.01 15.86 4.15
N PRO A 70 -6.07 16.62 4.46
CA PRO A 70 -7.36 16.43 3.79
C PRO A 70 -7.18 16.71 2.29
N ILE A 71 -7.54 15.73 1.47
CA ILE A 71 -7.55 15.86 0.02
C ILE A 71 -8.50 17.03 -0.33
N PRO A 72 -8.04 18.12 -0.96
CA PRO A 72 -8.92 19.24 -1.26
C PRO A 72 -9.97 18.79 -2.29
N VAL A 73 -11.22 18.71 -1.85
CA VAL A 73 -12.37 18.56 -2.74
C VAL A 73 -12.60 19.91 -3.39
N TYR A 74 -12.14 20.07 -4.62
CA TYR A 74 -12.57 21.19 -5.46
C TYR A 74 -14.02 20.92 -5.87
N GLY A 75 -14.94 21.67 -5.26
CA GLY A 75 -16.35 21.76 -5.66
C GLY A 75 -16.58 22.71 -6.82
#